data_AF-A0A840USZ7-F1
#
_entry.id   AF-A0A840USZ7-F1
#
_cell.length_a   1.000
_cell.length_b   1.000
_cell.length_c   1.000
_cell.angle_alpha   90.00
_cell.angle_beta   90.00
_cell.angle_gamma   90.00
#
_symmetry.space_group_name_H-M   'P 1'
#
loop_
_entity.id
_entity.type
_entity.pdbx_description
1 polymer ?
#
loop_
_entity_poly.entity_id
_entity_poly.type
_entity_poly.pdbx_seq_one_letter_code
_entity_poly.pdbx_strand_id
1 'polypeptide(L)'
;MFGSKKIENIEKENAEFSNNIQKKKKSNKLKYVLYSIVALVVVFIVIANWEGSTNYVSTVEKHKPLTSQGMMLTYADVLNKYIESPKWESSESGDIGYVDISGIIKGSNKKIDVKIKVAPMANDSKHVSIRPESITLNSNSPSTQAAAEQILLYMFSACQRGETDIGYYFN
;
A
#
# COMPACT_ATOMS: atom_id res chain seq x y z
N MET A 1 -43.47 64.60 -13.61
CA MET A 1 -42.36 64.47 -14.58
C MET A 1 -41.24 63.73 -13.88
N PHE A 2 -41.12 62.42 -14.13
CA PHE A 2 -40.04 61.79 -14.91
C PHE A 2 -38.64 62.13 -14.35
N GLY A 3 -37.83 61.24 -13.78
CA GLY A 3 -37.95 59.81 -13.52
C GLY A 3 -36.64 59.31 -12.91
N SER A 4 -36.71 58.64 -11.75
CA SER A 4 -35.59 57.89 -11.17
C SER A 4 -35.79 56.37 -11.28
N LYS A 5 -36.65 55.93 -12.21
CA LYS A 5 -36.93 54.52 -12.55
C LYS A 5 -35.78 53.81 -13.29
N LYS A 6 -34.57 54.37 -13.32
CA LYS A 6 -33.46 53.88 -14.16
C LYS A 6 -32.29 53.23 -13.41
N ILE A 7 -32.37 53.07 -12.07
CA ILE A 7 -31.25 52.47 -11.31
C ILE A 7 -31.64 51.18 -10.57
N GLU A 8 -32.91 50.97 -10.20
CA GLU A 8 -33.34 49.68 -9.61
C GLU A 8 -33.62 48.56 -10.63
N ASN A 9 -33.61 48.85 -11.93
CA ASN A 9 -33.97 47.89 -12.97
C ASN A 9 -32.78 47.10 -13.55
N ILE A 10 -31.54 47.34 -13.08
CA ILE A 10 -30.34 46.58 -13.48
C ILE A 10 -30.01 45.48 -12.47
N GLU A 11 -30.48 45.60 -11.22
CA GLU A 11 -30.28 44.58 -10.19
C GLU A 11 -31.31 43.44 -10.23
N LYS A 12 -32.46 43.65 -10.88
CA LYS A 12 -33.48 42.60 -11.08
C LYS A 12 -33.27 41.75 -12.34
N GLU A 13 -32.50 42.23 -13.32
CA GLU A 13 -32.23 41.49 -14.56
C GLU A 13 -31.10 40.44 -14.40
N ASN A 14 -30.25 40.58 -13.37
CA ASN A 14 -29.22 39.59 -13.03
C ASN A 14 -29.72 38.48 -12.09
N ALA A 15 -30.94 38.60 -11.53
CA ALA A 15 -31.53 37.61 -10.64
C ALA A 15 -32.39 36.56 -11.37
N GLU A 16 -32.76 36.79 -12.64
CA GLU A 16 -33.62 35.88 -13.41
C GLU A 16 -32.87 35.04 -14.48
N PHE A 17 -31.57 35.29 -14.73
CA PHE A 17 -30.83 34.57 -15.78
C PHE A 17 -30.14 33.26 -15.37
N SER A 18 -30.32 32.79 -14.13
CA SER A 18 -29.64 31.55 -13.68
C SER A 18 -30.57 30.43 -13.19
N ASN A 19 -31.89 30.60 -13.33
CA ASN A 19 -32.89 29.60 -12.95
C ASN A 19 -33.67 29.06 -14.15
N ASN A 20 -33.01 28.49 -15.18
CA ASN A 20 -33.71 27.52 -16.04
C ASN A 20 -32.85 26.58 -16.91
N ILE A 21 -31.83 25.92 -16.36
CA ILE A 21 -31.36 24.65 -16.95
C ILE A 21 -31.22 23.59 -15.86
N GLN A 22 -32.37 23.08 -15.40
CA GLN A 22 -32.43 21.73 -14.87
C GLN A 22 -32.26 20.74 -16.02
N LYS A 23 -31.15 19.97 -16.06
CA LYS A 23 -31.18 18.53 -16.38
C LYS A 23 -30.04 17.79 -15.64
N LYS A 24 -30.46 16.95 -14.69
CA LYS A 24 -29.71 15.90 -13.97
C LYS A 24 -28.57 15.25 -14.78
N LYS A 25 -27.36 15.16 -14.18
CA LYS A 25 -26.49 13.97 -14.30
C LYS A 25 -25.54 13.82 -13.10
N LYS A 26 -25.83 12.77 -12.32
CA LYS A 26 -24.99 11.92 -11.46
C LYS A 26 -23.80 12.55 -10.69
N SER A 27 -23.92 12.48 -9.37
CA SER A 27 -22.84 12.56 -8.38
C SER A 27 -21.57 11.85 -8.83
N ASN A 28 -20.43 12.52 -8.68
CA ASN A 28 -19.12 11.92 -8.42
C ASN A 28 -18.30 12.91 -7.57
N LYS A 29 -18.80 13.23 -6.36
CA LYS A 29 -17.98 13.76 -5.27
C LYS A 29 -17.22 12.59 -4.66
N LEU A 30 -15.95 12.41 -5.03
CA LEU A 30 -14.85 11.75 -4.29
C LEU A 30 -13.81 11.23 -5.29
N LYS A 31 -12.89 12.07 -5.78
CA LYS A 31 -11.72 11.54 -6.52
C LYS A 31 -10.37 12.17 -6.21
N TYR A 32 -10.26 13.15 -5.31
CA TYR A 32 -8.97 13.82 -5.08
C TYR A 32 -8.67 14.14 -3.61
N VAL A 33 -9.10 13.28 -2.69
CA VAL A 33 -8.67 13.34 -1.27
C VAL A 33 -8.05 12.00 -0.90
N LEU A 34 -6.83 11.73 -1.35
CA LEU A 34 -5.87 10.85 -0.67
C LEU A 34 -4.44 10.90 -1.25
N TYR A 35 -3.90 12.10 -1.50
CA TYR A 35 -2.46 12.28 -1.81
C TYR A 35 -1.70 13.02 -0.72
N SER A 36 -2.14 12.84 0.52
CA SER A 36 -1.42 13.33 1.70
C SER A 36 -1.55 12.29 2.78
N ILE A 37 -0.52 11.46 2.97
CA ILE A 37 -0.05 10.96 4.27
C ILE A 37 1.38 10.40 4.05
N VAL A 38 2.32 11.26 4.43
CA VAL A 38 3.52 10.97 5.24
C VAL A 38 4.58 10.00 4.69
N ALA A 39 5.71 10.59 4.28
CA ALA A 39 7.04 9.99 4.40
C ALA A 39 7.34 9.67 5.88
N LEU A 40 6.95 8.48 6.32
CA LEU A 40 7.34 7.93 7.61
C LEU A 40 8.37 6.85 7.30
N VAL A 41 9.63 7.12 7.57
CA VAL A 41 10.67 6.10 7.62
C VAL A 41 10.32 5.21 8.82
N VAL A 42 9.50 4.17 8.58
CA VAL A 42 9.09 3.26 9.65
C VAL A 42 10.25 2.30 9.91
N VAL A 43 10.91 2.52 11.05
CA VAL A 43 11.89 1.60 11.60
C VAL A 43 11.14 0.54 12.39
N PHE A 44 11.03 -0.66 11.83
CA PHE A 44 10.41 -1.81 12.49
C PHE A 44 11.41 -2.50 13.41
N ILE A 45 11.10 -2.54 14.71
CA ILE A 45 11.95 -3.15 15.74
C ILE A 45 11.38 -4.52 16.07
N VAL A 46 12.13 -5.59 15.78
CA VAL A 46 11.85 -6.93 16.30
C VAL A 46 12.94 -7.31 17.29
N ILE A 47 12.56 -7.64 18.52
CA ILE A 47 13.42 -8.34 19.49
C ILE A 47 13.47 -9.80 19.01
N ALA A 48 14.51 -10.18 18.29
CA ALA A 48 14.80 -11.58 18.02
C ALA A 48 16.05 -11.95 18.81
N ASN A 49 16.01 -13.04 19.57
CA ASN A 49 17.21 -13.69 20.11
C ASN A 49 18.05 -14.17 18.91
N TRP A 50 18.89 -13.28 18.41
CA TRP A 50 19.72 -13.48 17.23
C TRP A 50 21.00 -14.21 17.65
N GLU A 51 20.92 -15.54 17.76
CA GLU A 51 22.08 -16.43 17.87
C GLU A 51 22.40 -17.09 16.52
N GLY A 52 22.40 -16.31 15.43
CA GLY A 52 23.01 -16.71 14.15
C GLY A 52 22.39 -17.90 13.40
N SER A 53 21.27 -18.45 13.87
CA SER A 53 20.53 -19.58 13.26
C SER A 53 19.03 -19.30 13.26
N THR A 54 18.64 -18.07 12.95
CA THR A 54 17.24 -17.67 12.94
C THR A 54 16.58 -18.15 11.66
N ASN A 55 15.50 -18.92 11.79
CA ASN A 55 14.63 -19.23 10.66
C ASN A 55 14.02 -17.90 10.14
N TYR A 56 14.64 -17.31 9.12
CA TYR A 56 14.25 -16.03 8.52
C TYR A 56 12.83 -16.07 8.01
N VAL A 57 12.44 -17.18 7.37
CA VAL A 57 11.07 -17.40 6.90
C VAL A 57 10.10 -17.23 8.06
N SER A 58 10.29 -17.96 9.17
CA SER A 58 9.37 -17.86 10.32
C SER A 58 9.34 -16.47 10.95
N THR A 59 10.47 -15.77 10.95
CA THR A 59 10.57 -14.39 11.43
C THR A 59 9.75 -13.44 10.56
N VAL A 60 9.89 -13.53 9.23
CA VAL A 60 9.13 -12.70 8.29
C VAL A 60 7.65 -13.06 8.31
N GLU A 61 7.30 -14.35 8.30
CA GLU A 61 5.91 -14.83 8.35
C GLU A 61 5.12 -14.19 9.50
N LYS A 62 5.71 -14.13 10.69
CA LYS A 62 5.08 -13.60 11.91
C LYS A 62 5.16 -12.08 12.04
N HIS A 63 5.94 -11.40 11.20
CA HIS A 63 6.16 -9.97 11.32
C HIS A 63 4.91 -9.17 10.93
N LYS A 64 4.60 -8.14 11.71
CA LYS A 64 3.46 -7.23 11.54
C LYS A 64 3.91 -5.83 11.13
N PRO A 65 4.16 -5.58 9.84
CA PRO A 65 4.82 -4.36 9.37
C PRO A 65 3.92 -3.11 9.43
N LEU A 66 2.67 -3.18 9.88
CA LEU A 66 1.78 -2.02 9.90
C LEU A 66 1.09 -1.84 11.26
N THR A 67 1.69 -2.40 12.32
CA THR A 67 1.16 -2.31 13.70
C THR A 67 1.00 -0.85 14.15
N SER A 68 1.94 0.04 13.80
CA SER A 68 1.88 1.47 14.11
C SER A 68 0.74 2.20 13.38
N GLN A 69 0.22 1.62 12.30
CA GLN A 69 -0.94 2.11 11.55
C GLN A 69 -2.24 1.43 11.99
N GLY A 70 -2.21 0.65 13.08
CA GLY A 70 -3.37 -0.08 13.61
C GLY A 70 -3.70 -1.38 12.87
N MET A 71 -2.88 -1.81 11.90
CA MET A 71 -3.08 -3.08 11.20
C MET A 71 -2.32 -4.20 11.92
N MET A 72 -3.06 -5.21 12.38
CA MET A 72 -2.52 -6.36 13.12
C MET A 72 -2.18 -7.56 12.23
N LEU A 73 -2.23 -7.39 10.91
CA LEU A 73 -1.94 -8.42 9.91
C LEU A 73 -0.43 -8.69 9.83
N THR A 74 -0.08 -9.96 9.61
CA THR A 74 1.29 -10.41 9.35
C THR A 74 1.59 -10.48 7.86
N TYR A 75 2.86 -10.64 7.47
CA TYR A 75 3.19 -10.98 6.09
C TYR A 75 2.55 -12.30 5.64
N ALA A 76 2.54 -13.33 6.50
CA ALA A 76 1.90 -14.59 6.17
C ALA A 76 0.40 -14.42 5.90
N ASP A 77 -0.31 -13.64 6.73
CA ASP A 77 -1.75 -13.39 6.54
C ASP A 77 -2.05 -12.80 5.16
N VAL A 78 -1.24 -11.83 4.71
CA VAL A 78 -1.47 -11.10 3.46
C VAL A 78 -0.98 -11.87 2.25
N LEU A 79 0.26 -12.39 2.29
CA LEU A 79 0.88 -13.06 1.14
C LEU A 79 0.24 -14.44 0.89
N ASN A 80 -0.09 -15.22 1.93
CA ASN A 80 -0.80 -16.49 1.73
C ASN A 80 -2.25 -16.28 1.27
N LYS A 81 -2.84 -15.13 1.61
CA LYS A 81 -4.17 -14.77 1.11
C LYS A 81 -4.16 -14.47 -0.38
N TYR A 82 -3.16 -13.78 -0.90
CA TYR A 82 -3.20 -13.27 -2.29
C TYR A 82 -2.25 -13.94 -3.28
N ILE A 83 -1.33 -14.78 -2.82
CA ILE A 83 -0.46 -15.57 -3.67
C ILE A 83 -0.94 -17.02 -3.63
N GLU A 84 -1.09 -17.64 -4.79
CA GLU A 84 -1.35 -19.07 -4.95
C GLU A 84 -0.09 -19.86 -4.64
N SER A 85 -0.18 -20.75 -3.66
CA SER A 85 0.91 -21.64 -3.23
C SER A 85 2.26 -20.91 -3.08
N PRO A 86 2.33 -19.85 -2.25
CA PRO A 86 3.55 -19.07 -2.10
C PRO A 86 4.69 -19.97 -1.61
N LYS A 87 5.82 -19.87 -2.29
CA LYS A 87 7.07 -20.53 -1.88
C LYS A 87 7.91 -19.51 -1.14
N TRP A 88 8.34 -19.88 0.06
CA TRP A 88 9.15 -19.05 0.94
C TRP A 88 10.54 -19.66 1.04
N GLU A 89 11.54 -18.92 0.61
CA GLU A 89 12.93 -19.35 0.63
C GLU A 89 13.76 -18.27 1.34
N SER A 90 14.72 -18.69 2.15
CA SER A 90 15.64 -17.76 2.80
C SER A 90 17.04 -17.86 2.22
N SER A 91 17.70 -16.72 2.12
CA SER A 91 19.12 -16.63 1.75
C SER A 91 19.84 -15.64 2.66
N GLU A 92 21.17 -15.72 2.70
CA GLU A 92 22.01 -14.88 3.56
C GLU A 92 23.13 -14.27 2.74
N SER A 93 23.52 -13.03 3.10
CA SER A 93 24.70 -12.36 2.55
C SER A 93 25.38 -11.57 3.67
N GLY A 94 26.40 -12.17 4.30
CA GLY A 94 27.00 -11.63 5.51
C GLY A 94 25.99 -11.61 6.66
N ASP A 95 25.87 -10.49 7.36
CA ASP A 95 24.93 -10.33 8.48
C ASP A 95 23.48 -10.02 8.05
N ILE A 96 23.20 -10.06 6.74
CA ILE A 96 21.89 -9.74 6.18
C ILE A 96 21.19 -11.03 5.75
N GLY A 97 20.00 -11.26 6.29
CA GLY A 97 19.09 -12.29 5.83
C GLY A 97 18.09 -11.74 4.81
N TYR A 98 17.66 -12.61 3.90
CA TYR A 98 16.65 -12.35 2.90
C TYR A 98 15.62 -13.45 2.93
N VAL A 99 14.37 -13.07 2.69
CA VAL A 99 13.27 -14.00 2.43
C VAL A 99 12.66 -13.65 1.08
N ASP A 100 12.76 -14.59 0.15
CA ASP A 100 12.16 -14.53 -1.17
C ASP A 100 10.83 -15.30 -1.15
N ILE A 101 9.75 -14.63 -1.52
CA ILE A 101 8.40 -15.19 -1.59
C ILE A 101 7.94 -15.16 -3.04
N SER A 102 7.81 -16.32 -3.67
CA SER A 102 7.42 -16.44 -5.07
C SER A 102 6.08 -17.17 -5.24
N GLY A 103 5.33 -16.82 -6.29
CA GLY A 103 4.11 -17.53 -6.66
C GLY A 103 3.30 -16.82 -7.73
N ILE A 104 2.02 -17.18 -7.85
CA ILE A 104 1.08 -16.58 -8.80
C ILE A 104 0.08 -15.73 -8.03
N ILE A 105 -0.20 -14.50 -8.46
CA ILE A 105 -1.20 -13.65 -7.81
C ILE A 105 -2.60 -14.24 -8.08
N LYS A 106 -3.34 -14.53 -7.00
CA LYS A 106 -4.72 -15.03 -7.07
C LYS A 106 -5.61 -14.14 -7.92
N GLY A 107 -6.41 -14.77 -8.78
CA GLY A 107 -7.28 -14.06 -9.72
C GLY A 107 -6.53 -13.45 -10.92
N SER A 108 -5.27 -13.83 -11.14
CA SER A 108 -4.49 -13.45 -12.33
C SER A 108 -3.59 -14.60 -12.78
N ASN A 109 -2.92 -14.43 -13.92
CA ASN A 109 -1.85 -15.32 -14.38
C ASN A 109 -0.45 -14.73 -14.12
N LYS A 110 -0.35 -13.67 -13.31
CA LYS A 110 0.89 -12.94 -13.11
C LYS A 110 1.73 -13.58 -12.02
N LYS A 111 3.00 -13.79 -12.30
CA LYS A 111 3.99 -14.22 -11.31
C LYS A 111 4.43 -13.03 -10.47
N ILE A 112 4.61 -13.26 -9.19
CA ILE A 112 5.14 -12.28 -8.25
C ILE A 112 6.30 -12.90 -7.48
N ASP A 113 7.37 -12.14 -7.31
CA ASP A 113 8.48 -12.44 -6.41
C ASP A 113 8.64 -11.26 -5.46
N VAL A 114 8.47 -11.48 -4.16
CA VAL A 114 8.62 -10.48 -3.11
C VAL A 114 9.90 -10.78 -2.35
N LYS A 115 10.84 -9.84 -2.31
CA LYS A 115 12.05 -9.96 -1.49
C LYS A 115 11.92 -9.11 -0.24
N ILE A 116 12.02 -9.73 0.93
CA ILE A 116 12.05 -9.07 2.24
C ILE A 116 13.45 -9.18 2.81
N LYS A 117 14.01 -8.05 3.23
CA LYS A 117 15.30 -7.95 3.90
C LYS A 117 15.13 -7.97 5.41
N VAL A 118 15.98 -8.73 6.08
CA VAL A 118 16.12 -8.83 7.53
C VAL A 118 17.55 -8.45 7.89
N ALA A 119 17.75 -7.28 8.49
CA ALA A 119 19.09 -6.77 8.79
C ALA A 119 19.18 -6.24 10.22
N PRO A 120 20.33 -6.37 10.91
CA PRO A 120 20.58 -5.71 12.19
C PRO A 120 20.36 -4.20 12.11
N MET A 121 19.88 -3.59 13.18
CA MET A 121 19.76 -2.14 13.25
C MET A 121 21.14 -1.52 13.53
N ALA A 122 21.47 -0.43 12.82
CA ALA A 122 22.82 0.17 12.84
C ALA A 122 23.33 0.54 14.25
N ASN A 123 22.43 0.88 15.17
CA ASN A 123 22.76 1.27 16.55
C ASN A 123 22.28 0.24 17.59
N ASP A 124 21.76 -0.90 17.14
CA ASP A 124 21.18 -1.90 18.02
C ASP A 124 21.29 -3.30 17.40
N SER A 125 22.40 -3.98 17.70
CA SER A 125 22.68 -5.33 17.20
C SER A 125 21.77 -6.41 17.78
N LYS A 126 20.95 -6.10 18.81
CA LYS A 126 19.98 -7.04 19.38
C LYS A 126 18.63 -7.00 18.66
N HIS A 127 18.43 -6.02 17.78
CA HIS A 127 17.19 -5.84 17.05
C HIS A 127 17.42 -5.88 15.55
N VAL A 128 16.44 -6.42 14.84
CA VAL A 128 16.45 -6.49 13.38
C VAL A 128 15.37 -5.60 12.78
N SER A 129 15.74 -4.96 11.68
CA SER A 129 14.84 -4.28 10.76
C SER A 129 14.37 -5.26 9.69
N ILE A 130 13.05 -5.43 9.59
CA ILE A 130 12.40 -6.26 8.57
C ILE A 130 11.66 -5.34 7.61
N ARG A 131 12.06 -5.33 6.34
CA ARG A 131 11.48 -4.42 5.32
C ARG A 131 11.48 -5.07 3.94
N PRO A 132 10.52 -4.73 3.08
CA PRO A 132 10.62 -5.14 1.69
C PRO A 132 11.82 -4.49 1.02
N GLU A 133 12.51 -5.24 0.19
CA GLU A 133 13.63 -4.75 -0.61
C GLU A 133 13.20 -4.51 -2.06
N SER A 134 12.45 -5.45 -2.63
CA SER A 134 11.94 -5.34 -3.99
C SER A 134 10.76 -6.26 -4.25
N ILE A 135 9.98 -5.96 -5.28
CA ILE A 135 8.97 -6.85 -5.86
C ILE A 135 9.20 -6.95 -7.36
N THR A 136 9.12 -8.17 -7.87
CA THR A 136 9.16 -8.45 -9.30
C THR A 136 7.81 -8.98 -9.75
N LEU A 137 7.33 -8.49 -10.90
CA LEU A 137 6.10 -8.98 -11.54
C LEU A 137 6.46 -9.54 -12.91
N ASN A 138 6.00 -10.76 -13.22
CA ASN A 138 6.24 -11.44 -14.50
C ASN A 138 7.72 -11.47 -14.93
N SER A 139 8.65 -11.62 -13.97
CA SER A 139 10.09 -11.63 -14.25
C SER A 139 10.62 -10.35 -14.92
N ASN A 140 9.91 -9.22 -14.76
CA ASN A 140 10.42 -7.90 -15.12
C ASN A 140 11.58 -7.49 -14.20
N SER A 141 12.17 -6.33 -14.46
CA SER A 141 13.15 -5.75 -13.53
C SER A 141 12.55 -5.58 -12.12
N PRO A 142 13.30 -5.89 -11.05
CA PRO A 142 12.85 -5.66 -9.69
C PRO A 142 12.46 -4.20 -9.46
N SER A 143 11.41 -3.98 -8.69
CA SER A 143 11.00 -2.65 -8.27
C SER A 143 12.04 -2.01 -7.34
N THR A 144 11.96 -0.69 -7.18
CA THR A 144 12.61 -0.02 -6.05
C THR A 144 11.96 -0.46 -4.73
N GLN A 145 12.68 -0.26 -3.61
CA GLN A 145 12.13 -0.50 -2.28
C GLN A 145 10.85 0.30 -2.03
N ALA A 146 10.83 1.59 -2.37
CA ALA A 146 9.65 2.44 -2.16
C ALA A 146 8.41 1.93 -2.93
N ALA A 147 8.61 1.43 -4.15
CA ALA A 147 7.53 0.81 -4.92
C ALA A 147 7.07 -0.52 -4.30
N ALA A 148 8.00 -1.34 -3.78
CA ALA A 148 7.66 -2.56 -3.07
C ALA A 148 6.83 -2.29 -1.80
N GLU A 149 7.21 -1.28 -1.02
CA GLU A 149 6.46 -0.82 0.16
C GLU A 149 5.03 -0.39 -0.20
N GLN A 150 4.86 0.36 -1.29
CA GLN A 150 3.53 0.79 -1.76
C GLN A 150 2.66 -0.38 -2.21
N ILE A 151 3.22 -1.32 -2.97
CA ILE A 151 2.51 -2.52 -3.42
C ILE A 151 2.09 -3.37 -2.21
N LEU A 152 2.96 -3.57 -1.24
CA LEU A 152 2.61 -4.32 -0.03
C LEU A 152 1.57 -3.58 0.80
N LEU A 153 1.70 -2.27 1.01
CA LEU A 153 0.69 -1.48 1.70
C LEU A 153 -0.69 -1.63 1.03
N TYR A 154 -0.72 -1.66 -0.30
CA TYR A 154 -1.93 -1.94 -1.07
C TYR A 154 -2.51 -3.32 -0.74
N MET A 155 -1.69 -4.38 -0.76
CA MET A 155 -2.12 -5.75 -0.41
C MET A 155 -2.65 -5.84 1.03
N PHE A 156 -1.95 -5.23 1.99
CA PHE A 156 -2.38 -5.19 3.39
C PHE A 156 -3.73 -4.49 3.53
N SER A 157 -3.91 -3.35 2.86
CA SER A 157 -5.18 -2.61 2.86
C SER A 157 -6.32 -3.42 2.26
N ALA A 158 -6.08 -4.10 1.14
CA ALA A 158 -7.06 -4.99 0.52
C ALA A 158 -7.45 -6.14 1.48
N CYS A 159 -6.46 -6.75 2.15
CA CYS A 159 -6.69 -7.80 3.14
C CYS A 159 -7.57 -7.31 4.29
N GLN A 160 -7.26 -6.13 4.83
CA GLN A 160 -8.02 -5.50 5.90
C GLN A 160 -9.47 -5.19 5.48
N ARG A 161 -9.70 -4.80 4.22
CA ARG A 161 -11.04 -4.58 3.65
C ARG A 161 -11.80 -5.88 3.36
N GLY A 162 -11.17 -7.05 3.49
CA GLY A 162 -11.80 -8.34 3.22
C GLY A 162 -11.88 -8.70 1.74
N GLU A 163 -11.11 -8.05 0.86
CA GLU A 163 -11.09 -8.38 -0.57
C GLU A 163 -10.63 -9.83 -0.79
N THR A 164 -11.23 -10.51 -1.77
CA THR A 164 -10.98 -11.94 -2.06
C THR A 164 -9.84 -12.16 -3.04
N ASP A 165 -9.63 -11.21 -3.94
CA ASP A 165 -8.59 -11.20 -4.95
C ASP A 165 -8.07 -9.78 -5.15
N ILE A 166 -6.86 -9.69 -5.72
CA ILE A 166 -6.23 -8.41 -6.08
C ILE A 166 -5.71 -8.42 -7.52
N GLY A 167 -6.00 -9.47 -8.30
CA GLY A 167 -5.42 -9.68 -9.62
C GLY A 167 -5.66 -8.52 -10.58
N TYR A 168 -6.82 -7.87 -10.49
CA TYR A 168 -7.16 -6.72 -11.34
C TYR A 168 -6.28 -5.49 -11.13
N TYR A 169 -5.64 -5.33 -9.96
CA TYR A 169 -4.73 -4.22 -9.69
C TYR A 169 -3.36 -4.39 -10.31
N PHE A 170 -3.01 -5.64 -10.62
CA PHE A 170 -1.73 -5.96 -11.23
C PHE A 170 -1.83 -6.06 -12.74
N ASN A 171 -3.01 -5.89 -13.35
CA ASN A 171 -3.25 -6.02 -14.78
C ASN A 171 -2.64 -4.91 -15.63
#